data_AF-A0ABD4SH21-F1
#
_entry.id   AF-A0ABD4SH21-F1
#
_cell.length_a   1.000
_cell.length_b   1.000
_cell.length_c   1.000
_cell.angle_alpha   90.00
_cell.angle_beta   90.00
_cell.angle_gamma   90.00
#
_symmetry.space_group_name_H-M   'P 1'
#
loop_
_entity.id
_entity.type
_entity.pdbx_description
1 polymer ?
#
loop_
_entity_poly.entity_id
_entity_poly.type
_entity_poly.pdbx_seq_one_letter_code
_entity_poly.pdbx_strand_id
1 'polypeptide(L)'
;MRKEREDVIERELQLCCYFAIVTSEKMTASEALNLYKSRDISEKLFGSDKTFLGNRSFRVASSQAAEAKIFIQFIALIIRARIYTLLRKCKAEMPGKPNYLSVPSALKELEKIELIRQPNGNYKLDHAVTATQKVILGAFGLDEEWIKVQARQIGKDIQNAAMPEEQKDDDEDAENEEY
;
A
#
# COMPACT_ATOMS: atom_id res chain seq x y z
N MET A 1 -10.69 -46.82 -30.43
CA MET A 1 -9.51 -46.29 -29.72
C MET A 1 -8.96 -45.11 -30.52
N ARG A 2 -8.82 -43.94 -29.90
CA ARG A 2 -8.23 -42.75 -30.55
C ARG A 2 -6.72 -42.97 -30.59
N LYS A 3 -6.13 -43.08 -31.78
CA LYS A 3 -4.68 -43.27 -31.95
C LYS A 3 -3.98 -41.94 -31.68
N GLU A 4 -2.96 -41.94 -30.82
CA GLU A 4 -2.18 -40.74 -30.56
C GLU A 4 -1.45 -40.30 -31.84
N ARG A 5 -1.37 -38.98 -32.05
CA ARG A 5 -0.72 -38.37 -33.20
C ARG A 5 0.75 -38.13 -32.90
N GLU A 6 1.54 -39.18 -33.02
CA GLU A 6 2.99 -39.18 -32.77
C GLU A 6 3.71 -38.07 -33.58
N ASP A 7 3.26 -37.80 -34.80
CA ASP A 7 3.76 -36.74 -35.69
C ASP A 7 3.67 -35.34 -35.06
N VAL A 8 2.60 -35.08 -34.32
CA VAL A 8 2.39 -33.79 -33.64
C VAL A 8 3.23 -33.72 -32.38
N ILE A 9 3.26 -34.81 -31.60
CA ILE A 9 4.00 -34.87 -30.35
C ILE A 9 5.48 -34.62 -30.60
N GLU A 10 6.05 -35.25 -31.64
CA GLU A 10 7.46 -35.11 -31.99
C GLU A 10 7.80 -33.70 -32.51
N ARG A 11 6.91 -33.07 -33.28
CA ARG A 11 7.06 -31.68 -33.72
C ARG A 11 6.98 -30.69 -32.55
N GLU A 12 6.10 -30.91 -31.58
CA GLU A 12 6.00 -30.08 -30.36
C GLU A 12 7.22 -30.27 -29.45
N LEU A 13 7.73 -31.49 -29.31
CA LEU A 13 8.96 -31.78 -28.56
C LEU A 13 10.20 -31.10 -29.18
N GLN A 14 10.29 -31.00 -30.50
CA GLN A 14 11.35 -30.24 -31.18
C GLN A 14 11.32 -28.74 -30.88
N LEU A 15 10.17 -28.19 -30.51
CA LEU A 15 9.99 -26.79 -30.13
C LEU A 15 10.18 -26.56 -28.62
N CYS A 16 10.30 -27.64 -27.83
CA CYS A 16 10.49 -27.53 -26.39
C CYS A 16 11.89 -27.03 -26.06
N CYS A 17 11.98 -25.88 -25.38
CA CYS A 17 13.23 -25.38 -24.85
C CYS A 17 13.52 -25.98 -23.46
N TYR A 18 14.81 -26.14 -23.15
CA TYR A 18 15.25 -26.45 -21.79
C TYR A 18 15.33 -25.17 -20.96
N PHE A 19 14.91 -25.25 -19.71
CA PHE A 19 15.05 -24.19 -18.72
C PHE A 19 15.81 -24.75 -17.51
N ALA A 20 16.89 -24.07 -17.13
CA ALA A 20 17.72 -24.45 -15.98
C ALA A 20 17.84 -23.26 -15.01
N ILE A 21 17.72 -23.54 -13.71
CA ILE A 21 18.01 -22.58 -12.63
C ILE A 21 19.32 -23.01 -11.99
N VAL A 22 20.29 -22.10 -11.94
CA VAL A 22 21.56 -22.28 -11.25
C VAL A 22 21.57 -21.38 -10.03
N THR A 23 21.94 -21.92 -8.87
CA THR A 23 22.01 -21.20 -7.59
C THR A 23 23.36 -21.47 -6.92
N SER A 24 23.92 -20.44 -6.27
CA SER A 24 25.14 -20.54 -5.48
C SER A 24 24.91 -21.13 -4.09
N GLU A 25 23.66 -21.22 -3.65
CA GLU A 25 23.28 -21.66 -2.31
C GLU A 25 22.63 -23.05 -2.32
N LYS A 26 22.86 -23.82 -1.25
CA LYS A 26 22.23 -25.13 -1.07
C LYS A 26 20.77 -24.95 -0.68
N MET A 27 19.86 -25.29 -1.58
CA MET A 27 18.41 -25.19 -1.38
C MET A 27 17.69 -26.31 -2.14
N THR A 28 16.41 -26.51 -1.83
CA THR A 28 15.56 -27.44 -2.58
C THR A 28 15.18 -26.87 -3.94
N ALA A 29 14.84 -27.74 -4.90
CA ALA A 29 14.36 -27.30 -6.22
C ALA A 29 13.10 -26.42 -6.12
N SER A 30 12.24 -26.69 -5.15
CA SER A 30 11.03 -25.88 -4.89
C SER A 30 11.37 -24.47 -4.41
N GLU A 31 12.33 -24.34 -3.49
CA GLU A 31 12.81 -23.04 -3.00
C GLU A 31 13.48 -22.24 -4.11
N ALA A 32 14.37 -22.88 -4.89
CA ALA A 32 15.02 -22.26 -6.04
C ALA A 32 13.99 -21.74 -7.07
N LEU A 33 12.96 -22.54 -7.36
CA LEU A 33 11.89 -22.14 -8.26
C LEU A 33 11.05 -20.98 -7.69
N ASN A 34 10.76 -20.98 -6.39
CA ASN A 34 10.02 -19.89 -5.74
C ASN A 34 10.82 -18.58 -5.72
N LEU A 35 12.11 -18.65 -5.43
CA LEU A 35 13.01 -17.50 -5.51
C LEU A 35 13.09 -16.97 -6.94
N TYR A 36 13.27 -17.83 -7.94
CA TYR A 36 13.26 -17.43 -9.33
C TYR A 36 11.93 -16.75 -9.73
N LYS A 37 10.79 -17.33 -9.32
CA LYS A 37 9.46 -16.74 -9.56
C LYS A 37 9.27 -15.39 -8.85
N SER A 38 9.99 -15.11 -7.77
CA SER A 38 9.92 -13.80 -7.11
C SER A 38 10.48 -12.67 -8.00
N ARG A 39 11.38 -12.99 -8.94
CA ARG A 39 11.89 -12.05 -9.95
C ARG A 39 10.79 -11.47 -10.83
N ASP A 40 9.85 -12.32 -11.25
CA ASP A 40 8.68 -11.92 -12.06
C ASP A 40 7.77 -10.92 -11.29
N ILE A 41 7.73 -10.99 -9.96
CA ILE A 41 7.01 -10.01 -9.13
C ILE A 41 7.67 -8.64 -9.24
N SER A 42 9.00 -8.57 -9.22
CA SER A 42 9.74 -7.31 -9.42
C SER A 42 9.49 -6.74 -10.81
N GLU A 43 9.54 -7.56 -11.87
CA GLU A 43 9.24 -7.12 -13.24
C GLU A 43 7.81 -6.58 -13.36
N LYS A 44 6.82 -7.30 -12.80
CA LYS A 44 5.42 -6.85 -12.74
C LYS A 44 5.26 -5.56 -11.94
N LEU A 45 6.04 -5.37 -10.87
CA LEU A 45 6.03 -4.16 -10.07
C LEU A 45 6.55 -2.96 -10.87
N PHE A 46 7.65 -3.10 -11.61
CA PHE A 46 8.15 -2.05 -12.52
C PHE A 46 7.22 -1.82 -13.71
N GLY A 47 6.57 -2.86 -14.23
CA GLY A 47 5.50 -2.70 -15.22
C GLY A 47 4.30 -1.92 -14.66
N SER A 48 4.00 -2.14 -13.37
CA SER A 48 2.97 -1.42 -12.65
C SER A 48 3.32 0.07 -12.46
N ASP A 49 4.60 0.45 -12.34
CA ASP A 49 5.01 1.86 -12.26
C ASP A 49 4.49 2.67 -13.47
N LYS A 50 4.68 2.11 -14.67
CA LYS A 50 4.25 2.76 -15.92
C LYS A 50 2.74 2.93 -16.01
N THR A 51 1.97 1.99 -15.47
CA THR A 51 0.50 1.92 -15.61
C THR A 51 -0.23 2.51 -14.41
N PHE A 52 0.08 2.08 -13.18
CA PHE A 52 -0.56 2.55 -11.95
C PHE A 52 -0.07 3.92 -11.49
N LEU A 53 1.24 4.19 -11.57
CA LEU A 53 1.81 5.49 -11.12
C LEU A 53 1.88 6.52 -12.26
N GLY A 54 1.25 6.22 -13.40
CA GLY A 54 1.12 7.14 -14.52
C GLY A 54 2.44 7.48 -15.22
N ASN A 55 3.46 6.63 -15.08
CA ASN A 55 4.81 6.94 -15.52
C ASN A 55 5.14 6.56 -16.98
N ARG A 56 4.11 6.26 -17.78
CA ARG A 56 4.27 6.08 -19.23
C ARG A 56 4.89 7.32 -19.90
N SER A 57 4.66 8.50 -19.34
CA SER A 57 5.32 9.74 -19.72
C SER A 57 5.55 10.60 -18.47
N PHE A 58 6.74 11.18 -18.32
CA PHE A 58 7.06 11.97 -17.13
C PHE A 58 6.25 13.27 -17.06
N ARG A 59 5.96 13.93 -18.20
CA ARG A 59 5.25 15.22 -18.29
C ARG A 59 5.79 16.27 -17.31
N VAL A 60 7.11 16.46 -17.31
CA VAL A 60 7.79 17.46 -16.46
C VAL A 60 8.59 18.43 -17.34
N ALA A 61 8.76 19.66 -16.84
CA ALA A 61 9.42 20.73 -17.58
C ALA A 61 10.96 20.77 -17.42
N SER A 62 11.52 20.03 -16.46
CA SER A 62 12.96 20.00 -16.18
C SER A 62 13.47 18.60 -15.84
N SER A 63 14.77 18.38 -16.02
CA SER A 63 15.45 17.15 -15.60
C SER A 63 15.35 16.92 -14.09
N GLN A 64 15.53 17.99 -13.29
CA GLN A 64 15.44 17.93 -11.84
C GLN A 64 14.05 17.46 -11.37
N ALA A 65 12.98 17.92 -12.03
CA ALA A 65 11.62 17.45 -11.74
C ALA A 65 11.41 15.98 -12.14
N ALA A 66 12.05 15.51 -13.22
CA ALA A 66 12.02 14.09 -13.59
C ALA A 66 12.72 13.22 -12.53
N GLU A 67 13.90 13.64 -12.08
CA GLU A 67 14.67 12.92 -11.05
C GLU A 67 13.88 12.81 -9.73
N ALA A 68 13.31 13.94 -9.26
CA ALA A 68 12.48 13.96 -8.07
C ALA A 68 11.24 13.05 -8.20
N LYS A 69 10.61 13.04 -9.38
CA LYS A 69 9.46 12.17 -9.67
C LYS A 69 9.83 10.70 -9.61
N ILE A 70 10.94 10.30 -10.26
CA ILE A 70 11.47 8.93 -10.22
C ILE A 70 11.78 8.52 -8.78
N PHE A 71 12.37 9.41 -8.00
CA PHE A 71 12.70 9.13 -6.60
C PHE A 71 11.46 8.85 -5.74
N ILE A 72 10.45 9.72 -5.81
CA ILE A 72 9.18 9.53 -5.07
C ILE A 72 8.49 8.23 -5.51
N GLN A 73 8.51 7.92 -6.80
CA GLN A 73 7.92 6.68 -7.33
C GLN A 73 8.64 5.43 -6.83
N PHE A 74 9.97 5.47 -6.74
CA PHE A 74 10.72 4.36 -6.19
C PHE A 74 10.30 4.06 -4.73
N ILE A 75 10.14 5.10 -3.91
CA ILE A 75 9.62 4.97 -2.55
C ILE A 75 8.19 4.39 -2.56
N ALA A 76 7.32 4.90 -3.44
CA ALA A 76 5.95 4.39 -3.56
C ALA A 76 5.90 2.90 -3.95
N LEU A 77 6.81 2.44 -4.83
CA LEU A 77 6.91 1.03 -5.22
C LEU A 77 7.40 0.16 -4.06
N ILE A 78 8.34 0.63 -3.23
CA ILE A 78 8.79 -0.09 -2.02
C ILE A 78 7.61 -0.29 -1.05
N ILE A 79 6.85 0.77 -0.77
CA ILE A 79 5.68 0.71 0.10
C ILE A 79 4.64 -0.26 -0.48
N ARG A 80 4.34 -0.15 -1.78
CA ARG A 80 3.42 -1.04 -2.48
C ARG A 80 3.87 -2.51 -2.42
N ALA A 81 5.16 -2.77 -2.60
CA ALA A 81 5.73 -4.12 -2.53
C ALA A 81 5.62 -4.71 -1.12
N ARG A 82 5.82 -3.88 -0.09
CA ARG A 82 5.63 -4.30 1.31
C ARG A 82 4.18 -4.66 1.58
N ILE A 83 3.23 -3.80 1.19
CA ILE A 83 1.79 -4.05 1.34
C ILE A 83 1.40 -5.35 0.61
N TYR A 84 1.84 -5.52 -0.63
CA TYR A 84 1.58 -6.73 -1.42
C TYR A 84 2.06 -8.00 -0.71
N THR A 85 3.29 -7.98 -0.20
CA THR A 85 3.88 -9.13 0.50
C THR A 85 3.08 -9.52 1.74
N LEU A 86 2.68 -8.54 2.54
CA LEU A 86 1.90 -8.77 3.77
C LEU A 86 0.51 -9.32 3.46
N LEU A 87 -0.22 -8.70 2.51
CA LEU A 87 -1.54 -9.18 2.10
C LEU A 87 -1.48 -10.57 1.46
N ARG A 88 -0.44 -10.86 0.68
CA ARG A 88 -0.25 -12.18 0.06
C ARG A 88 0.01 -13.27 1.07
N LYS A 89 0.80 -13.00 2.12
CA LYS A 89 1.02 -13.93 3.24
C LYS A 89 -0.30 -14.23 3.96
N CYS A 90 -1.03 -13.18 4.36
CA CYS A 90 -2.35 -13.32 4.97
C CYS A 90 -3.33 -14.13 4.07
N LYS A 91 -3.35 -13.85 2.76
CA LYS A 91 -4.20 -14.57 1.81
C LYS A 91 -3.85 -16.06 1.68
N ALA A 92 -2.57 -16.42 1.84
CA ALA A 92 -2.12 -17.81 1.75
C ALA A 92 -2.55 -18.65 2.97
N GLU A 93 -2.67 -18.03 4.13
CA GLU A 93 -3.08 -18.67 5.39
C GLU A 93 -4.61 -18.83 5.51
N MET A 94 -5.38 -18.10 4.68
CA MET A 94 -6.84 -18.09 4.73
C MET A 94 -7.51 -19.15 3.82
N PRO A 95 -8.50 -19.93 4.32
CA PRO A 95 -9.14 -21.01 3.55
C PRO A 95 -10.05 -20.55 2.39
N GLY A 96 -10.27 -19.25 2.18
CA GLY A 96 -11.23 -18.73 1.18
C GLY A 96 -10.64 -17.88 0.04
N LYS A 97 -9.33 -17.66 -0.01
CA LYS A 97 -8.64 -16.75 -0.98
C LYS A 97 -9.44 -15.47 -1.29
N PRO A 98 -9.83 -14.67 -0.29
CA PRO A 98 -10.71 -13.53 -0.48
C PRO A 98 -10.19 -12.52 -1.51
N ASN A 99 -11.12 -11.87 -2.21
CA ASN A 99 -10.81 -10.91 -3.28
C ASN A 99 -10.35 -9.54 -2.76
N TYR A 100 -10.65 -9.21 -1.50
CA TYR A 100 -10.28 -7.92 -0.89
C TYR A 100 -8.80 -7.83 -0.47
N LEU A 101 -8.04 -8.94 -0.48
CA LEU A 101 -6.60 -8.97 -0.14
C LEU A 101 -5.68 -8.65 -1.34
N SER A 102 -6.18 -7.91 -2.32
CA SER A 102 -5.33 -7.29 -3.36
C SER A 102 -4.95 -5.87 -2.91
N VAL A 103 -3.78 -5.36 -3.32
CA VAL A 103 -3.35 -4.01 -2.89
C VAL A 103 -4.40 -2.93 -3.20
N PRO A 104 -4.96 -2.83 -4.42
CA PRO A 104 -5.97 -1.81 -4.71
C PRO A 104 -7.26 -2.00 -3.90
N SER A 105 -7.73 -3.24 -3.74
CA SER A 105 -8.96 -3.52 -3.00
C SER A 105 -8.82 -3.25 -1.50
N ALA A 106 -7.68 -3.64 -0.92
CA ALA A 106 -7.40 -3.43 0.49
C ALA A 106 -7.32 -1.93 0.81
N LEU A 107 -6.63 -1.14 -0.01
CA LEU A 107 -6.56 0.31 0.17
C LEU A 107 -7.94 0.96 0.06
N LYS A 108 -8.75 0.60 -0.94
CA LYS A 108 -10.14 1.08 -1.07
C LYS A 108 -11.03 0.70 0.11
N GLU A 109 -10.79 -0.45 0.74
CA GLU A 109 -11.56 -0.88 1.91
C GLU A 109 -11.16 -0.11 3.17
N LEU A 110 -9.87 0.20 3.31
CA LEU A 110 -9.35 1.02 4.42
C LEU A 110 -9.68 2.51 4.28
N GLU A 111 -9.84 3.01 3.05
CA GLU A 111 -10.25 4.40 2.77
C GLU A 111 -11.61 4.73 3.40
N LYS A 112 -12.48 3.73 3.57
CA LYS A 112 -13.79 3.86 4.25
C LYS A 112 -13.69 4.12 5.76
N ILE A 113 -12.50 4.04 6.35
CA ILE A 113 -12.29 4.37 7.77
C ILE A 113 -12.15 5.89 7.86
N GLU A 114 -13.28 6.57 8.02
CA GLU A 114 -13.36 8.03 7.99
C GLU A 114 -13.74 8.61 9.36
N LEU A 115 -13.36 9.87 9.57
CA LEU A 115 -13.74 10.68 10.74
C LEU A 115 -14.84 11.67 10.35
N ILE A 116 -15.90 11.73 11.15
CA ILE A 116 -16.98 12.71 11.05
C ILE A 116 -16.88 13.74 12.18
N ARG A 117 -17.08 15.02 11.84
CA ARG A 117 -17.23 16.12 12.80
C ARG A 117 -18.64 16.11 13.38
N GLN A 118 -18.73 15.99 14.70
CA GLN A 118 -19.98 16.09 15.45
C GLN A 118 -20.37 17.56 15.69
N PRO A 119 -21.65 17.85 16.00
CA PRO A 119 -22.11 19.21 16.27
C PRO A 119 -21.38 19.94 17.41
N ASN A 120 -20.87 19.19 18.39
CA ASN A 120 -20.04 19.69 19.49
C ASN A 120 -18.58 20.01 19.07
N GLY A 121 -18.25 19.89 17.78
CA GLY A 121 -16.89 20.10 17.26
C GLY A 121 -15.96 18.91 17.41
N ASN A 122 -16.38 17.81 18.05
CA ASN A 122 -15.55 16.61 18.24
C ASN A 122 -15.52 15.74 16.98
N TYR A 123 -14.36 15.20 16.65
CA TYR A 123 -14.20 14.23 15.57
C TYR A 123 -14.27 12.81 16.12
N LYS A 124 -15.01 11.94 15.44
CA LYS A 124 -15.15 10.52 15.78
C LYS A 124 -15.19 9.69 14.51
N LEU A 125 -14.82 8.41 14.59
CA LEU A 125 -15.06 7.45 13.51
C LEU A 125 -16.55 7.45 13.11
N ASP A 126 -16.81 7.53 11.82
CA ASP A 126 -18.16 7.49 11.25
C ASP A 126 -18.82 6.12 11.50
N HIS A 127 -18.06 5.06 11.22
CA HIS A 127 -18.50 3.68 11.41
C HIS A 127 -17.51 2.87 12.25
N ALA A 128 -18.00 1.81 12.87
CA ALA A 128 -17.14 0.83 13.51
C ALA A 128 -16.29 0.09 12.45
N VAL A 129 -15.07 -0.29 12.83
CA VAL A 129 -14.16 -1.02 11.94
C VAL A 129 -14.78 -2.39 11.59
N THR A 130 -14.98 -2.65 10.31
CA THR A 130 -15.63 -3.87 9.81
C THR A 130 -14.74 -5.10 9.95
N ALA A 131 -15.31 -6.31 9.89
CA ALA A 131 -14.52 -7.56 9.94
C ALA A 131 -13.47 -7.63 8.82
N THR A 132 -13.83 -7.19 7.60
CA THR A 132 -12.91 -7.12 6.46
C THR A 132 -11.76 -6.16 6.73
N GLN A 133 -12.05 -4.97 7.28
CA GLN A 133 -11.03 -4.00 7.65
C GLN A 133 -10.11 -4.53 8.75
N LYS A 134 -10.64 -5.21 9.77
CA LYS A 134 -9.84 -5.85 10.83
C LYS A 134 -8.89 -6.90 10.27
N VAL A 135 -9.32 -7.70 9.29
CA VAL A 135 -8.45 -8.67 8.61
C VAL A 135 -7.31 -7.97 7.88
N ILE A 136 -7.61 -6.92 7.12
CA ILE A 136 -6.59 -6.17 6.36
C ILE A 136 -5.60 -5.49 7.32
N LEU A 137 -6.09 -4.84 8.37
CA LEU A 137 -5.27 -4.22 9.42
C LEU A 137 -4.40 -5.26 10.14
N GLY A 138 -4.97 -6.42 10.46
CA GLY A 138 -4.25 -7.54 11.07
C GLY A 138 -3.09 -8.04 10.20
N ALA A 139 -3.23 -8.02 8.87
CA ALA A 139 -2.12 -8.34 7.95
C ALA A 139 -0.94 -7.36 8.08
N PHE A 140 -1.18 -6.14 8.57
CA PHE A 140 -0.16 -5.14 8.86
C PHE A 140 0.30 -5.13 10.34
N GLY A 141 -0.24 -6.02 11.17
CA GLY A 141 0.03 -6.06 12.60
C GLY A 141 -0.69 -4.96 13.39
N LEU A 142 -1.78 -4.43 12.84
CA LEU A 142 -2.61 -3.40 13.47
C LEU A 142 -3.94 -4.00 13.93
N ASP A 143 -4.45 -3.50 15.05
CA ASP A 143 -5.76 -3.89 15.58
C ASP A 143 -6.74 -2.71 15.62
N GLU A 144 -7.98 -3.01 15.99
CA GLU A 144 -9.04 -2.01 16.07
C GLU A 144 -8.78 -0.97 17.17
N GLU A 145 -8.12 -1.36 18.27
CA GLU A 145 -7.86 -0.45 19.38
C GLU A 145 -6.83 0.61 18.97
N TRP A 146 -5.78 0.20 18.25
CA TRP A 146 -4.83 1.12 17.67
C TRP A 146 -5.52 2.15 16.77
N ILE A 147 -6.45 1.72 15.91
CA ILE A 147 -7.23 2.63 15.05
C ILE A 147 -8.06 3.62 15.87
N LYS A 148 -8.71 3.17 16.94
CA LYS A 148 -9.48 4.06 17.83
C LYS A 148 -8.60 5.09 18.53
N VAL A 149 -7.41 4.69 18.98
CA VAL A 149 -6.44 5.60 19.60
C VAL A 149 -5.96 6.65 18.59
N GLN A 150 -5.57 6.23 17.39
CA GLN A 150 -5.15 7.17 16.34
C GLN A 150 -6.28 8.11 15.91
N ALA A 151 -7.49 7.59 15.73
CA ALA A 151 -8.68 8.39 15.41
C ALA A 151 -8.94 9.50 16.46
N ARG A 152 -8.79 9.18 17.76
CA ARG A 152 -8.92 10.18 18.83
C ARG A 152 -7.81 11.21 18.78
N GLN A 153 -6.58 10.79 18.52
CA GLN A 153 -5.44 11.71 18.46
C GLN A 153 -5.58 12.68 17.27
N ILE A 154 -5.82 12.15 16.07
CA ILE A 154 -6.06 12.95 14.87
C ILE A 154 -7.26 13.88 15.08
N GLY A 155 -8.33 13.39 15.72
CA GLY A 155 -9.48 14.22 16.05
C GLY A 155 -9.12 15.42 16.93
N LYS A 156 -8.30 15.23 17.97
CA LYS A 156 -7.78 16.33 18.80
C LYS A 156 -6.90 17.28 18.02
N ASP A 157 -6.00 16.75 17.19
CA ASP A 157 -5.08 17.57 16.40
C ASP A 157 -5.85 18.47 15.42
N ILE A 158 -6.89 17.95 14.79
CA ILE A 158 -7.79 18.73 13.91
C ILE A 158 -8.55 19.79 14.71
N GLN A 159 -9.04 19.47 15.91
CA GLN A 159 -9.71 20.45 16.77
C GLN A 159 -8.79 21.59 17.17
N ASN A 160 -7.57 21.27 17.60
CA ASN A 160 -6.58 22.26 18.02
C ASN A 160 -6.17 23.16 16.86
N ALA A 161 -6.00 22.60 15.65
CA ALA A 161 -5.70 23.38 14.45
C ALA A 161 -6.88 24.26 13.98
N ALA A 162 -8.12 23.94 14.37
CA ALA A 162 -9.32 24.69 14.02
C ALA A 162 -9.73 25.74 15.06
N MET A 163 -9.14 25.73 16.26
CA MET A 163 -9.26 26.84 17.21
C MET A 163 -8.30 27.95 16.77
N PRO A 164 -8.78 29.18 16.50
CA PRO A 164 -7.88 30.30 16.26
C PRO A 164 -6.98 30.47 17.48
N GLU A 165 -5.68 30.72 17.26
CA GLU A 165 -4.77 31.17 18.32
C GLU A 165 -5.46 32.35 19.02
N GLU A 166 -5.69 32.26 20.33
CA GLU A 166 -6.14 33.40 21.12
C GLU A 166 -5.12 34.52 20.89
N GLN A 167 -5.54 35.56 20.15
CA GLN A 167 -4.85 36.83 20.18
C GLN A 167 -4.86 37.24 21.64
N LYS A 168 -3.66 37.25 22.26
CA LYS A 168 -3.46 38.01 23.47
C LYS A 168 -3.68 39.46 23.07
N ASP A 169 -4.88 39.96 23.34
CA ASP A 169 -5.11 41.38 23.44
C ASP A 169 -4.22 41.85 24.60
N ASP A 170 -3.06 42.39 24.25
CA ASP A 170 -2.20 43.14 25.18
C ASP A 170 -2.90 44.47 25.50
N ASP A 171 -4.04 44.39 26.20
CA ASP A 171 -4.64 45.53 26.90
C ASP A 171 -4.12 45.53 28.34
N GLU A 172 -2.90 46.04 28.53
CA GLU A 172 -2.51 46.65 29.81
C GLU A 172 -2.55 48.18 29.63
N ASP A 173 -3.72 48.73 29.95
CA ASP A 173 -3.94 50.16 30.11
C ASP A 173 -3.20 50.72 31.33
N ALA A 174 -2.66 51.92 31.09
CA ALA A 174 -2.40 53.01 32.03
C ALA A 174 -1.23 52.91 33.02
N GLU A 175 -0.30 53.86 32.90
CA GLU A 175 -0.19 54.91 33.91
C GLU A 175 0.43 56.19 33.34
N ASN A 176 -0.21 57.31 33.70
CA ASN A 176 0.20 58.68 33.45
C ASN A 176 1.61 58.94 33.99
N GLU A 177 2.39 59.78 33.33
CA GLU A 177 3.15 60.80 34.05
C GLU A 177 3.39 62.04 33.17
N GLU A 178 2.70 63.08 33.59
CA GLU A 178 2.86 64.49 33.27
C GLU A 178 4.27 64.94 33.69
N TYR A 179 5.03 65.59 32.79
CA TYR A 179 5.82 66.82 33.00
C TYR A 179 6.47 67.29 31.69
#